data_AF-A0A816HPF2-F1
#
_entry.id   AF-A0A816HPF2-F1
#
_cell.length_a   1.000
_cell.length_b   1.000
_cell.length_c   1.000
_cell.angle_alpha   90.00
_cell.angle_beta   90.00
_cell.angle_gamma   90.00
#
_symmetry.space_group_name_H-M   'P 1'
#
loop_
_entity.id
_entity.type
_entity.pdbx_description
1 polymer ?
#
loop_
_entity_poly.entity_id
_entity_poly.type
_entity_poly.pdbx_seq_one_letter_code
_entity_poly.pdbx_strand_id
1 'polypeptide(L)'
;YMPRGYIHQGNTLDDAHSLHLTVSCYQQHTWGDLFKILLPKAVDYAMKTNVKFRQGLPVGYLNHFGLIHSTKKLSMKKRAKFHSTCHRLLDELLRESVPIQMDSSVDSMAQKFIHDALPPMLTAEEQLTTIQEQGERWNSEFNRVSNVVELQPDTRVRLLRRHCLRVVEQDNAEVEDDEDNLLAFYTTDNARSYHDRPLSTLGVDRETLPALEMLS
;
A
#
# COMPACT_ATOMS: atom_id res chain seq x y z
N TYR A 1 4.95 -25.17 10.12
CA TYR A 1 4.09 -24.08 9.59
C TYR A 1 2.67 -24.32 10.05
N MET A 2 2.00 -23.27 10.53
CA MET A 2 0.59 -23.31 10.95
C MET A 2 -0.09 -22.05 10.39
N PRO A 3 -1.19 -22.16 9.63
CA PRO A 3 -1.97 -21.00 9.24
C PRO A 3 -2.50 -20.24 10.46
N ARG A 4 -2.79 -18.94 10.29
CA ARG A 4 -3.46 -18.15 11.35
C ARG A 4 -4.78 -18.83 11.76
N GLY A 5 -5.04 -18.90 13.06
CA GLY A 5 -6.25 -19.52 13.63
C GLY A 5 -6.04 -20.92 14.23
N TYR A 6 -4.87 -21.54 14.06
CA TYR A 6 -4.55 -22.81 14.72
C TYR A 6 -4.09 -22.60 16.17
N ILE A 7 -4.84 -23.18 17.11
CA ILE A 7 -4.42 -23.29 18.51
C ILE A 7 -3.29 -24.32 18.60
N HIS A 8 -2.19 -23.98 19.25
CA HIS A 8 -1.06 -24.89 19.44
C HIS A 8 -0.39 -24.69 20.80
N GLN A 9 0.28 -25.74 21.28
CA GLN A 9 1.10 -25.73 22.49
C GLN A 9 2.38 -26.54 22.22
N GLY A 10 3.45 -26.23 22.97
CA GLY A 10 4.71 -26.98 22.95
C GLY A 10 5.14 -27.30 24.37
N ASN A 11 5.63 -28.52 24.59
CA ASN A 11 6.26 -28.94 25.84
C ASN A 11 7.61 -29.59 25.55
N THR A 12 8.60 -29.31 26.39
CA THR A 12 9.94 -29.92 26.29
C THR A 12 10.03 -31.07 27.31
N LEU A 13 10.83 -32.10 27.02
CA LEU A 13 11.12 -33.19 27.97
C LEU A 13 12.03 -32.69 29.10
N ASP A 14 11.99 -33.35 30.26
CA ASP A 14 12.64 -32.89 31.49
C ASP A 14 14.18 -32.83 31.39
N ASP A 15 14.79 -33.60 30.50
CA ASP A 15 16.24 -33.73 30.32
C ASP A 15 16.79 -33.03 29.07
N ALA A 16 15.95 -32.20 28.41
CA ALA A 16 16.30 -31.55 27.16
C ALA A 16 15.99 -30.05 27.16
N HIS A 17 16.69 -29.32 26.28
CA HIS A 17 16.37 -27.93 25.96
C HIS A 17 15.73 -27.85 24.57
N SER A 18 14.85 -26.86 24.38
CA SER A 18 14.26 -26.53 23.09
C SER A 18 14.59 -25.08 22.73
N LEU A 19 15.09 -24.87 21.51
CA LEU A 19 15.30 -23.55 20.92
C LEU A 19 14.63 -23.54 19.56
N HIS A 20 13.74 -22.58 19.35
CA HIS A 20 13.06 -22.40 18.07
C HIS A 20 12.89 -20.91 17.77
N LEU A 21 12.83 -20.61 16.47
CA LEU A 21 12.52 -19.29 15.96
C LEU A 21 11.22 -19.37 15.15
N THR A 22 10.24 -18.57 15.55
CA THR A 22 8.96 -18.47 14.84
C THR A 22 8.99 -17.25 13.92
N VAL A 23 8.93 -17.50 12.61
CA VAL A 23 8.72 -16.44 11.62
C VAL A 23 7.22 -16.28 11.40
N SER A 24 6.71 -15.07 11.63
CA SER A 24 5.30 -14.73 11.40
C SER A 24 5.18 -13.70 10.27
N CYS A 25 4.11 -13.79 9.50
CA CYS A 25 3.82 -12.88 8.39
C CYS A 25 2.30 -12.82 8.13
N TYR A 26 1.87 -12.02 7.14
CA TYR A 26 0.48 -11.94 6.69
C TYR A 26 -0.51 -11.33 7.71
N GLN A 27 -0.02 -10.50 8.63
CA GLN A 27 -0.86 -9.73 9.55
C GLN A 27 -1.63 -8.64 8.78
N GLN A 28 -2.96 -8.61 8.92
CA GLN A 28 -3.84 -7.63 8.26
C GLN A 28 -3.61 -7.50 6.74
N HIS A 29 -3.32 -8.60 6.07
CA HIS A 29 -3.03 -8.66 4.64
C HIS A 29 -4.03 -9.60 3.95
N THR A 30 -5.29 -9.19 3.89
CA THR A 30 -6.39 -9.96 3.30
C THR A 30 -7.15 -9.16 2.23
N TRP A 31 -7.95 -9.84 1.41
CA TRP A 31 -8.91 -9.18 0.52
C TRP A 31 -9.83 -8.21 1.26
N GLY A 32 -10.23 -8.54 2.48
CA GLY A 32 -11.04 -7.65 3.31
C GLY A 32 -10.30 -6.38 3.72
N ASP A 33 -8.99 -6.46 3.96
CA ASP A 33 -8.16 -5.29 4.27
C ASP A 33 -7.97 -4.39 3.04
N LEU A 34 -7.81 -4.98 1.85
CA LEU A 34 -7.86 -4.22 0.59
C LEU A 34 -9.22 -3.56 0.39
N PHE A 35 -10.33 -4.27 0.60
CA PHE A 35 -11.69 -3.73 0.42
C PHE A 35 -12.02 -2.60 1.38
N LYS A 36 -11.44 -2.58 2.59
CA LYS A 36 -11.57 -1.45 3.52
C LYS A 36 -10.96 -0.15 2.97
N ILE A 37 -10.00 -0.23 2.06
CA ILE A 37 -9.38 0.92 1.38
C ILE A 37 -10.11 1.20 0.06
N LEU A 38 -10.28 0.15 -0.75
CA LEU A 38 -10.80 0.24 -2.11
C LEU A 38 -12.26 0.68 -2.20
N LEU A 39 -13.15 0.11 -1.38
CA LEU A 39 -14.58 0.40 -1.48
C LEU A 39 -14.90 1.86 -1.10
N PRO A 40 -14.34 2.45 -0.02
CA PRO A 40 -14.50 3.88 0.23
C PRO A 40 -14.03 4.76 -0.92
N LYS A 41 -12.80 4.54 -1.44
CA LYS A 41 -12.27 5.31 -2.58
C LYS A 41 -13.17 5.19 -3.82
N ALA A 42 -13.65 3.98 -4.13
CA ALA A 42 -14.55 3.75 -5.25
C ALA A 42 -15.90 4.46 -5.07
N VAL A 43 -16.46 4.48 -3.85
CA VAL A 43 -17.71 5.20 -3.56
C VAL A 43 -17.52 6.70 -3.71
N ASP A 44 -16.44 7.27 -3.17
CA ASP A 44 -16.14 8.69 -3.30
C ASP A 44 -15.94 9.10 -4.76
N TYR A 45 -15.23 8.28 -5.54
CA TYR A 45 -15.08 8.48 -6.97
C TYR A 45 -16.42 8.43 -7.72
N ALA A 46 -17.26 7.44 -7.43
CA ALA A 46 -18.59 7.30 -8.04
C ALA A 46 -19.49 8.48 -7.68
N MET A 47 -19.42 8.95 -6.43
CA MET A 47 -20.15 10.13 -5.97
C MET A 47 -19.65 11.41 -6.62
N LYS A 48 -18.39 11.52 -7.04
CA LYS A 48 -17.89 12.69 -7.81
C LYS A 48 -18.35 12.62 -9.26
N THR A 49 -18.26 11.45 -9.90
CA THR A 49 -18.41 11.30 -11.35
C THR A 49 -19.81 10.94 -11.83
N ASN A 50 -20.65 10.35 -10.98
CA ASN A 50 -21.96 9.82 -11.38
C ASN A 50 -23.08 10.27 -10.45
N VAL A 51 -24.02 11.07 -10.99
CA VAL A 51 -25.13 11.65 -10.24
C VAL A 51 -26.04 10.59 -9.59
N LYS A 52 -26.12 9.37 -10.11
CA LYS A 52 -26.94 8.29 -9.53
C LYS A 52 -26.54 7.97 -8.09
N PHE A 53 -25.25 8.07 -7.76
CA PHE A 53 -24.73 7.84 -6.42
C PHE A 53 -24.98 9.04 -5.47
N ARG A 54 -25.36 10.20 -6.01
CA ARG A 54 -25.76 11.39 -5.24
C ARG A 54 -27.27 11.57 -5.12
N GLN A 55 -28.08 10.70 -5.75
CA GLN A 55 -29.53 10.78 -5.65
C GLN A 55 -29.99 10.50 -4.21
N GLY A 56 -30.98 11.28 -3.76
CA GLY A 56 -31.58 11.09 -2.44
C GLY A 56 -32.22 9.71 -2.29
N LEU A 57 -32.16 9.16 -1.08
CA LEU A 57 -32.85 7.91 -0.75
C LEU A 57 -34.38 8.07 -0.85
N PRO A 58 -35.13 6.98 -1.10
CA PRO A 58 -36.59 7.03 -1.17
C PRO A 58 -37.21 7.59 0.12
N VAL A 59 -38.14 8.54 -0.02
CA VAL A 59 -38.86 9.13 1.11
C VAL A 59 -39.58 8.06 1.92
N GLY A 60 -39.44 8.12 3.25
CA GLY A 60 -40.08 7.20 4.18
C GLY A 60 -39.49 5.78 4.19
N TYR A 61 -38.28 5.55 3.66
CA TYR A 61 -37.63 4.23 3.68
C TYR A 61 -37.48 3.68 5.11
N LEU A 62 -37.30 4.54 6.12
CA LEU A 62 -37.22 4.18 7.53
C LEU A 62 -38.46 3.43 8.04
N ASN A 63 -39.65 3.65 7.46
CA ASN A 63 -40.88 2.93 7.83
C ASN A 63 -40.90 1.45 7.35
N HIS A 64 -39.85 1.03 6.64
CA HIS A 64 -39.74 -0.26 5.98
C HIS A 64 -38.42 -0.99 6.28
N PHE A 65 -37.45 -0.30 6.91
CA PHE A 65 -36.13 -0.82 7.27
C PHE A 65 -35.89 -0.70 8.78
N GLY A 66 -34.91 -1.45 9.29
CA GLY A 66 -34.63 -1.54 10.74
C GLY A 66 -35.24 -2.78 11.40
N LEU A 67 -34.73 -3.09 12.60
CA LEU A 67 -35.03 -4.32 13.33
C LEU A 67 -36.53 -4.52 13.57
N ILE A 68 -37.23 -3.43 13.90
CA ILE A 68 -38.69 -3.39 14.19
C ILE A 68 -39.54 -3.73 12.96
N HIS A 69 -39.00 -3.60 11.75
CA HIS A 69 -39.71 -3.79 10.49
C HIS A 69 -39.27 -5.04 9.72
N SER A 70 -38.38 -5.85 10.30
CA SER A 70 -37.77 -7.02 9.67
C SER A 70 -38.74 -8.14 9.27
N THR A 71 -39.85 -8.31 10.00
CA THR A 71 -40.83 -9.40 9.78
C THR A 71 -42.13 -8.93 9.11
N LYS A 72 -42.28 -7.63 8.84
CA LYS A 72 -43.54 -7.05 8.35
C LYS A 72 -43.72 -7.34 6.85
N LYS A 73 -44.62 -8.29 6.53
CA LYS A 73 -44.93 -8.69 5.14
C LYS A 73 -45.31 -7.52 4.23
N LEU A 74 -46.04 -6.54 4.75
CA LEU A 74 -46.50 -5.36 4.00
C LEU A 74 -45.35 -4.46 3.50
N SER A 75 -44.16 -4.50 4.11
CA SER A 75 -42.98 -3.76 3.64
C SER A 75 -42.14 -4.51 2.62
N MET A 76 -42.41 -5.80 2.35
CA MET A 76 -41.53 -6.64 1.53
C MET A 76 -41.36 -6.13 0.10
N LYS A 77 -42.43 -5.62 -0.55
CA LYS A 77 -42.33 -5.07 -1.92
C LYS A 77 -41.45 -3.81 -1.98
N LYS A 78 -41.58 -2.91 -0.99
CA LYS A 78 -40.76 -1.69 -0.92
C LYS A 78 -39.30 -2.02 -0.58
N ARG A 79 -39.07 -2.96 0.34
CA ARG A 79 -37.73 -3.49 0.65
C ARG A 79 -37.09 -4.13 -0.57
N ALA A 80 -37.81 -4.97 -1.31
CA ALA A 80 -37.32 -5.61 -2.52
C ALA A 80 -36.90 -4.57 -3.59
N LYS A 81 -37.71 -3.52 -3.81
CA LYS A 81 -37.35 -2.44 -4.73
C LYS A 81 -36.09 -1.68 -4.29
N PHE A 82 -35.97 -1.41 -2.99
CA PHE A 82 -34.78 -0.75 -2.42
C PHE A 82 -33.53 -1.65 -2.58
N HIS A 83 -33.63 -2.94 -2.24
CA HIS A 83 -32.54 -3.91 -2.45
C HIS A 83 -32.15 -4.01 -3.92
N SER A 84 -33.11 -4.12 -4.84
CA SER A 84 -32.83 -4.14 -6.29
C SER A 84 -32.11 -2.88 -6.75
N THR A 85 -32.48 -1.70 -6.23
CA THR A 85 -31.78 -0.45 -6.54
C THR A 85 -30.35 -0.46 -5.99
N CYS A 86 -30.17 -0.90 -4.75
CA CYS A 86 -28.85 -1.04 -4.10
C CYS A 86 -27.95 -2.02 -4.87
N HIS A 87 -28.44 -3.22 -5.21
CA HIS A 87 -27.70 -4.18 -6.01
C HIS A 87 -27.26 -3.61 -7.36
N ARG A 88 -28.18 -2.95 -8.08
CA ARG A 88 -27.84 -2.33 -9.36
C ARG A 88 -26.75 -1.26 -9.22
N LEU A 89 -26.81 -0.42 -8.18
CA LEU A 89 -25.79 0.59 -7.94
C LEU A 89 -24.46 -0.03 -7.50
N LEU A 90 -24.48 -1.11 -6.71
CA LEU A 90 -23.27 -1.85 -6.36
C LEU A 90 -22.65 -2.53 -7.59
N ASP A 91 -23.44 -3.13 -8.48
CA ASP A 91 -22.94 -3.70 -9.73
C ASP A 91 -22.28 -2.62 -10.62
N GLU A 92 -22.89 -1.43 -10.68
CA GLU A 92 -22.33 -0.27 -11.40
C GLU A 92 -21.03 0.22 -10.73
N LEU A 93 -20.98 0.28 -9.39
CA LEU A 93 -19.78 0.63 -8.63
C LEU A 93 -18.62 -0.34 -8.92
N LEU A 94 -18.91 -1.64 -8.87
CA LEU A 94 -17.93 -2.70 -9.08
C LEU A 94 -17.39 -2.73 -10.53
N ARG A 95 -18.21 -2.35 -11.52
CA ARG A 95 -17.80 -2.32 -12.93
C ARG A 95 -17.05 -1.05 -13.31
N GLU A 96 -17.52 0.10 -12.82
CA GLU A 96 -17.07 1.39 -13.33
C GLU A 96 -16.03 2.05 -12.41
N SER A 97 -16.20 1.97 -11.09
CA SER A 97 -15.38 2.75 -10.14
C SER A 97 -14.27 1.92 -9.50
N VAL A 98 -14.53 0.64 -9.20
CA VAL A 98 -13.53 -0.24 -8.58
C VAL A 98 -12.28 -0.44 -9.44
N PRO A 99 -12.35 -0.71 -10.76
CA PRO A 99 -11.14 -0.87 -11.58
C PRO A 99 -10.27 0.39 -11.60
N ILE A 100 -10.90 1.58 -11.65
CA ILE A 100 -10.20 2.87 -11.67
C ILE A 100 -9.47 3.12 -10.35
N GLN A 101 -10.07 2.74 -9.22
CA GLN A 101 -9.50 2.95 -7.89
C GLN A 101 -8.62 1.79 -7.41
N MET A 102 -8.42 0.75 -8.22
CA MET A 102 -7.68 -0.45 -7.82
C MET A 102 -6.22 -0.13 -7.54
N ASP A 103 -5.53 0.51 -8.49
CA ASP A 103 -4.09 0.73 -8.41
C ASP A 103 -3.73 1.65 -7.23
N SER A 104 -4.43 2.78 -7.07
CA SER A 104 -4.22 3.69 -5.95
C SER A 104 -4.50 3.05 -4.58
N SER A 105 -5.42 2.08 -4.52
CA SER A 105 -5.71 1.32 -3.29
C SER A 105 -4.63 0.29 -2.99
N VAL A 106 -4.09 -0.37 -4.01
CA VAL A 106 -2.94 -1.27 -3.88
C VAL A 106 -1.70 -0.48 -3.48
N ASP A 107 -1.50 0.72 -4.04
CA ASP A 107 -0.43 1.65 -3.66
C ASP A 107 -0.51 2.06 -2.20
N SER A 108 -1.72 2.39 -1.71
CA SER A 108 -1.93 2.69 -0.29
C SER A 108 -1.55 1.52 0.61
N MET A 109 -1.83 0.28 0.19
CA MET A 109 -1.43 -0.92 0.92
C MET A 109 0.09 -1.17 0.82
N ALA A 110 0.69 -0.89 -0.34
CA ALA A 110 2.12 -1.00 -0.57
C ALA A 110 2.92 0.03 0.24
N GLN A 111 2.40 1.24 0.42
CA GLN A 111 3.01 2.27 1.26
C GLN A 111 3.21 1.75 2.70
N LYS A 112 2.17 1.13 3.27
CA LYS A 112 2.27 0.47 4.58
C LYS A 112 3.30 -0.65 4.58
N PHE A 113 3.30 -1.50 3.54
CA PHE A 113 4.28 -2.58 3.41
C PHE A 113 5.73 -2.06 3.37
N ILE A 114 5.98 -0.97 2.63
CA ILE A 114 7.30 -0.33 2.56
C ILE A 114 7.71 0.19 3.94
N HIS A 115 6.80 0.77 4.72
CA HIS A 115 7.09 1.23 6.08
C HIS A 115 7.38 0.08 7.05
N ASP A 116 6.66 -1.03 6.92
CA ASP A 116 6.79 -2.23 7.75
C ASP A 116 8.05 -3.07 7.42
N ALA A 117 8.61 -2.91 6.23
CA ALA A 117 9.71 -3.74 5.74
C ALA A 117 11.03 -3.46 6.48
N LEU A 118 11.84 -4.51 6.66
CA LEU A 118 13.25 -4.33 7.05
C LEU A 118 14.03 -3.65 5.90
N PRO A 119 15.11 -2.90 6.21
CA PRO A 119 16.03 -2.46 5.18
C PRO A 119 16.65 -3.66 4.46
N PRO A 120 16.95 -3.56 3.15
CA PRO A 120 17.53 -4.65 2.40
C PRO A 120 18.91 -5.00 2.95
N MET A 121 19.16 -6.28 3.17
CA MET A 121 20.50 -6.79 3.42
C MET A 121 21.20 -6.98 2.07
N LEU A 122 22.22 -6.17 1.79
CA LEU A 122 22.93 -6.18 0.51
C LEU A 122 23.90 -7.36 0.42
N THR A 123 24.01 -7.94 -0.77
CA THR A 123 25.10 -8.89 -1.07
C THR A 123 26.41 -8.13 -1.26
N ALA A 124 27.55 -8.83 -1.17
CA ALA A 124 28.86 -8.21 -1.40
C ALA A 124 28.94 -7.56 -2.81
N GLU A 125 28.31 -8.16 -3.82
CA GLU A 125 28.26 -7.59 -5.18
C GLU A 125 27.39 -6.32 -5.26
N GLU A 126 26.24 -6.31 -4.56
CA GLU A 126 25.40 -5.10 -4.44
C GLU A 126 26.15 -4.00 -3.71
N GLN A 127 26.89 -4.32 -2.64
CA GLN A 127 27.67 -3.33 -1.88
C GLN A 127 28.73 -2.65 -2.77
N LEU A 128 29.46 -3.43 -3.57
CA LEU A 128 30.47 -2.94 -4.52
C LEU A 128 29.90 -2.06 -5.65
N THR A 129 28.59 -2.04 -5.85
CA THR A 129 27.93 -1.26 -6.90
C THR A 129 27.01 -0.16 -6.35
N THR A 130 27.11 0.12 -5.05
CA THR A 130 26.31 1.15 -4.37
C THR A 130 27.18 2.18 -3.67
N ILE A 131 26.56 3.30 -3.29
CA ILE A 131 27.21 4.37 -2.53
C ILE A 131 27.76 3.90 -1.17
N GLN A 132 27.31 2.76 -0.63
CA GLN A 132 27.77 2.24 0.65
C GLN A 132 29.27 1.89 0.66
N GLU A 133 29.79 1.33 -0.43
CA GLU A 133 31.23 1.03 -0.57
C GLU A 133 31.94 1.88 -1.61
N GLN A 134 31.21 2.34 -2.63
CA GLN A 134 31.75 3.15 -3.73
C GLN A 134 31.41 4.64 -3.64
N GLY A 135 30.92 5.10 -2.49
CA GLY A 135 30.64 6.51 -2.25
C GLY A 135 31.85 7.32 -1.82
N GLU A 136 31.63 8.63 -1.79
CA GLU A 136 32.60 9.62 -1.35
C GLU A 136 33.01 9.40 0.11
N ARG A 137 34.32 9.46 0.38
CA ARG A 137 34.86 9.31 1.74
C ARG A 137 36.06 10.20 1.98
N TRP A 138 36.18 10.69 3.20
CA TRP A 138 37.35 11.44 3.63
C TRP A 138 38.59 10.56 3.62
N ASN A 139 39.64 11.01 2.92
CA ASN A 139 40.95 10.37 2.94
C ASN A 139 41.91 11.25 3.76
N SER A 140 42.30 10.74 4.93
CA SER A 140 43.18 11.44 5.87
C SER A 140 44.63 11.56 5.38
N GLU A 141 45.10 10.65 4.52
CA GLU A 141 46.47 10.69 3.98
C GLU A 141 46.65 11.83 2.98
N PHE A 142 45.64 12.04 2.12
CA PHE A 142 45.65 13.11 1.12
C PHE A 142 44.92 14.38 1.58
N ASN A 143 44.35 14.37 2.79
CA ASN A 143 43.56 15.47 3.38
C ASN A 143 42.47 16.00 2.44
N ARG A 144 41.77 15.09 1.74
CA ARG A 144 40.73 15.41 0.75
C ARG A 144 39.69 14.30 0.65
N VAL A 145 38.54 14.62 0.06
CA VAL A 145 37.54 13.62 -0.32
C VAL A 145 38.10 12.75 -1.45
N SER A 146 37.89 11.44 -1.33
CA SER A 146 38.26 10.42 -2.32
C SER A 146 37.02 9.66 -2.78
N ASN A 147 37.16 8.93 -3.89
CA ASN A 147 36.09 8.10 -4.45
C ASN A 147 34.86 8.91 -4.90
N VAL A 148 35.11 10.11 -5.42
CA VAL A 148 34.12 10.93 -6.11
C VAL A 148 33.88 10.30 -7.47
N VAL A 149 32.68 9.76 -7.67
CA VAL A 149 32.26 9.13 -8.92
C VAL A 149 31.02 9.86 -9.43
N GLU A 150 31.11 10.44 -10.63
CA GLU A 150 29.99 11.11 -11.28
C GLU A 150 29.37 10.17 -12.33
N LEU A 151 28.05 9.98 -12.25
CA LEU A 151 27.32 9.17 -13.22
C LEU A 151 27.34 9.85 -14.59
N GLN A 152 27.78 9.11 -15.60
CA GLN A 152 27.81 9.57 -16.99
C GLN A 152 26.59 9.02 -17.77
N PRO A 153 26.22 9.61 -18.92
CA PRO A 153 25.07 9.15 -19.72
C PRO A 153 25.15 7.68 -20.19
N ASP A 154 26.35 7.10 -20.27
CA ASP A 154 26.60 5.70 -20.62
C ASP A 154 26.70 4.77 -19.39
N THR A 155 26.59 5.33 -18.18
CA THR A 155 26.61 4.56 -16.94
C THR A 155 25.38 3.67 -16.84
N ARG A 156 25.61 2.37 -16.69
CA ARG A 156 24.53 1.40 -16.56
C ARG A 156 24.05 1.36 -15.11
N VAL A 157 22.77 1.65 -14.92
CA VAL A 157 22.13 1.67 -13.60
C VAL A 157 20.95 0.70 -13.57
N ARG A 158 20.57 0.30 -12.36
CA ARG A 158 19.35 -0.45 -12.06
C ARG A 158 18.87 -0.09 -10.66
N LEU A 159 17.60 -0.31 -10.35
CA LEU A 159 17.16 -0.27 -8.97
C LEU A 159 17.90 -1.32 -8.14
N LEU A 160 18.20 -0.98 -6.89
CA LEU A 160 18.85 -1.89 -5.96
C LEU A 160 18.06 -3.20 -5.86
N ARG A 161 16.76 -3.09 -5.58
CA ARG A 161 15.76 -4.17 -5.70
C ARG A 161 14.40 -3.57 -6.02
N ARG A 162 13.60 -4.27 -6.83
CA ARG A 162 12.26 -3.83 -7.26
C ARG A 162 11.31 -3.54 -6.09
N HIS A 163 11.40 -4.28 -5.00
CA HIS A 163 10.52 -4.12 -3.83
C HIS A 163 11.00 -3.05 -2.83
N CYS A 164 12.12 -2.37 -3.11
CA CYS A 164 12.65 -1.32 -2.25
C CYS A 164 12.10 0.07 -2.61
N LEU A 165 11.30 0.20 -3.67
CA LEU A 165 10.75 1.46 -4.16
C LEU A 165 9.28 1.28 -4.54
N ARG A 166 8.42 2.21 -4.13
CA ARG A 166 7.04 2.30 -4.59
C ARG A 166 6.69 3.77 -4.84
N VAL A 167 6.31 4.11 -6.06
CA VAL A 167 5.79 5.45 -6.36
C VAL A 167 4.28 5.46 -6.11
N VAL A 168 3.79 6.49 -5.43
CA VAL A 168 2.38 6.66 -5.11
C VAL A 168 1.97 8.11 -5.33
N GLU A 169 0.83 8.29 -5.99
CA GLU A 169 0.15 9.57 -6.10
C GLU A 169 -0.63 9.87 -4.81
N GLN A 170 -0.37 11.01 -4.19
CA GLN A 170 -1.05 11.45 -2.99
C GLN A 170 -2.37 12.15 -3.35
N ASP A 171 -3.45 11.75 -2.69
CA ASP A 171 -4.76 12.41 -2.78
C ASP A 171 -4.78 13.66 -1.86
N ASN A 172 -3.88 14.63 -2.06
CA ASN A 172 -3.86 15.86 -1.25
C ASN A 172 -4.57 17.02 -1.97
N ALA A 173 -5.69 17.47 -1.41
CA ALA A 173 -6.47 18.61 -1.91
C ALA A 173 -5.77 19.98 -1.72
N GLU A 174 -4.60 20.01 -1.05
CA GLU A 174 -3.84 21.24 -0.74
C GLU A 174 -2.66 21.48 -1.69
N VAL A 175 -2.33 20.53 -2.55
CA VAL A 175 -1.26 20.68 -3.53
C VAL A 175 -1.89 21.16 -4.83
N GLU A 176 -1.72 22.45 -5.12
CA GLU A 176 -2.34 23.12 -6.28
C GLU A 176 -1.70 22.72 -7.62
N ASP A 177 -0.48 22.15 -7.60
CA ASP A 177 0.23 21.67 -8.79
C ASP A 177 0.29 20.14 -8.85
N ASP A 178 -0.15 19.57 -9.98
CA ASP A 178 -0.17 18.11 -10.22
C ASP A 178 1.24 17.46 -10.19
N GLU A 179 2.31 18.27 -10.27
CA GLU A 179 3.70 17.81 -10.27
C GLU A 179 4.21 17.43 -8.86
N ASP A 180 3.68 18.04 -7.79
CA ASP A 180 4.12 17.83 -6.40
C ASP A 180 3.40 16.68 -5.67
N ASN A 181 2.50 15.98 -6.36
CA ASN A 181 1.66 14.93 -5.75
C ASN A 181 2.26 13.52 -5.81
N LEU A 182 3.40 13.32 -6.48
CA LEU A 182 4.01 12.00 -6.66
C LEU A 182 5.18 11.80 -5.69
N LEU A 183 5.06 10.77 -4.84
CA LEU A 183 6.09 10.41 -3.86
C LEU A 183 6.60 8.98 -4.08
N ALA A 184 7.92 8.83 -4.13
CA ALA A 184 8.60 7.55 -4.04
C ALA A 184 8.87 7.18 -2.57
N PHE A 185 8.26 6.09 -2.12
CA PHE A 185 8.53 5.46 -0.84
C PHE A 185 9.60 4.39 -0.98
N TYR A 186 10.54 4.32 -0.05
CA TYR A 186 11.64 3.37 -0.14
C TYR A 186 12.08 2.77 1.20
N THR A 187 12.71 1.58 1.15
CA THR A 187 13.03 0.79 2.35
C THR A 187 14.49 0.89 2.83
N THR A 188 15.40 1.45 2.02
CA THR A 188 16.84 1.44 2.32
C THR A 188 17.21 2.14 3.62
N ASP A 189 16.41 3.13 4.04
CA ASP A 189 16.62 3.89 5.26
C ASP A 189 15.80 3.38 6.46
N ASN A 190 15.02 2.30 6.28
CA ASN A 190 14.25 1.72 7.36
C ASN A 190 15.17 1.22 8.48
N ALA A 191 14.70 1.31 9.72
CA ALA A 191 15.40 0.71 10.85
C ALA A 191 15.17 -0.81 10.89
N ARG A 192 16.07 -1.53 11.57
CA ARG A 192 15.86 -2.96 11.90
C ARG A 192 14.86 -3.14 13.05
N SER A 193 14.65 -2.09 13.84
CA SER A 193 13.60 -2.00 14.84
C SER A 193 12.32 -1.49 14.18
N TYR A 194 11.20 -2.18 14.44
CA TYR A 194 9.90 -1.87 13.81
C TYR A 194 9.48 -0.42 14.09
N HIS A 195 9.29 0.36 13.01
CA HIS A 195 8.83 1.76 13.02
C HIS A 195 9.67 2.74 13.86
N ASP A 196 10.95 2.43 14.11
CA ASP A 196 11.87 3.34 14.83
C ASP A 196 12.25 4.58 13.99
N ARG A 197 11.95 4.56 12.69
CA ARG A 197 12.10 5.69 11.77
C ARG A 197 10.78 6.00 11.08
N PRO A 198 10.54 7.28 10.73
CA PRO A 198 9.42 7.64 9.89
C PRO A 198 9.58 7.00 8.50
N LEU A 199 8.45 6.91 7.79
CA LEU A 199 8.42 6.44 6.42
C LEU A 199 9.27 7.35 5.53
N SER A 200 10.22 6.77 4.79
CA SER A 200 11.14 7.52 3.94
C SER A 200 10.51 7.79 2.58
N THR A 201 10.63 9.05 2.13
CA THR A 201 10.01 9.55 0.90
C THR A 201 10.96 10.41 0.07
N LEU A 202 10.77 10.39 -1.24
CA LEU A 202 11.42 11.28 -2.19
C LEU A 202 10.36 11.83 -3.16
N GLY A 203 10.38 13.13 -3.45
CA GLY A 203 9.54 13.73 -4.49
C GLY A 203 9.97 13.25 -5.88
N VAL A 204 9.00 12.97 -6.75
CA VAL A 204 9.26 12.40 -8.07
C VAL A 204 8.42 13.12 -9.12
N ASP A 205 9.07 13.63 -10.17
CA ASP A 205 8.34 14.28 -11.25
C ASP A 205 7.66 13.24 -12.15
N ARG A 206 6.48 13.58 -12.67
CA ARG A 206 5.71 12.70 -13.57
C ARG A 206 6.52 12.31 -14.82
N GLU A 207 7.41 13.18 -15.29
CA GLU A 207 8.31 12.92 -16.44
C GLU A 207 9.30 11.79 -16.19
N THR A 208 9.62 11.49 -14.92
CA THR A 208 10.59 10.44 -14.54
C THR A 208 9.96 9.05 -14.42
N LEU A 209 8.62 8.94 -14.40
CA LEU A 209 7.92 7.66 -14.24
C LEU A 209 8.29 6.62 -15.31
N PRO A 210 8.39 6.94 -16.61
CA PRO A 210 8.80 5.96 -17.62
C PRO A 210 10.22 5.44 -17.37
N ALA A 211 11.13 6.29 -16.87
CA ALA A 211 12.48 5.88 -16.52
C ALA A 211 12.47 4.93 -15.31
N LEU A 212 11.68 5.22 -14.28
CA LEU A 212 11.53 4.33 -13.12
C LEU A 212 10.91 2.99 -13.49
N GLU A 213 9.94 2.97 -14.42
CA GLU A 213 9.36 1.73 -14.95
C GLU A 213 10.42 0.89 -15.67
N MET A 214 11.26 1.51 -16.51
CA MET A 214 12.36 0.82 -17.20
C MET A 214 13.42 0.26 -16.24
N LEU A 215 13.60 0.86 -15.07
CA LEU A 215 14.54 0.40 -14.05
C LEU A 215 13.97 -0.70 -13.15
N SER A 216 12.67 -1.04 -13.27
CA SER A 216 11.90 -1.93 -12.37
C SER A 216 11.75 -3.39 -12.80
#